data_AF-A0A7U9SAU8-F1
#
_entry.id   AF-A0A7U9SAU8-F1
#
_cell.length_a   1.000
_cell.length_b   1.000
_cell.length_c   1.000
_cell.angle_alpha   90.00
_cell.angle_beta   90.00
_cell.angle_gamma   90.00
#
_symmetry.space_group_name_H-M   'P 1'
#
loop_
_entity.id
_entity.type
_entity.pdbx_description
1 polymer ?
#
loop_
_entity_poly.entity_id
_entity_poly.type
_entity_poly.pdbx_seq_one_letter_code
_entity_poly.pdbx_strand_id
1 'polypeptide(L)'
;MDALLTLRNMEDIKISNDTKIKYLSVADTKIYKVTNIDFCNLTIEAKQTDLNIGDVPESELWDISYFEDFRVRLVNGSGKAEIIDMEEWLERNKKE
;
A
#
# COMPACT_ATOMS: atom_id res chain seq x y z
N MET A 1 -5.25 -23.21 -31.51
CA MET A 1 -4.87 -22.62 -30.20
C MET A 1 -5.90 -21.56 -29.90
N ASP A 2 -6.61 -21.69 -28.78
CA ASP A 2 -7.77 -20.88 -28.45
C ASP A 2 -7.31 -19.54 -27.84
N ALA A 3 -7.47 -18.46 -28.60
CA ALA A 3 -7.10 -17.12 -28.15
C ALA A 3 -7.92 -16.67 -26.91
N LEU A 4 -9.09 -17.26 -26.68
CA LEU A 4 -9.93 -16.96 -25.52
C LEU A 4 -9.37 -17.59 -24.24
N LEU A 5 -8.69 -18.73 -24.32
CA LEU A 5 -8.01 -19.33 -23.16
C LEU A 5 -6.82 -18.47 -22.73
N THR A 6 -6.10 -17.87 -23.70
CA THR A 6 -4.98 -16.96 -23.43
C THR A 6 -5.45 -15.65 -22.78
N LEU A 7 -6.59 -15.09 -23.22
CA LEU A 7 -7.18 -13.88 -22.63
C LEU A 7 -7.72 -14.12 -21.21
N ARG A 8 -8.36 -15.26 -20.96
CA ARG A 8 -8.86 -15.61 -19.62
C ARG A 8 -7.73 -15.78 -18.60
N ASN A 9 -6.59 -16.32 -19.04
CA ASN A 9 -5.38 -16.40 -18.23
C ASN A 9 -4.68 -15.03 -18.04
N MET A 10 -5.02 -14.03 -18.85
CA MET A 10 -4.50 -12.67 -18.77
C MET A 10 -5.25 -11.83 -17.70
N GLU A 11 -6.51 -12.17 -17.42
CA GLU A 11 -7.30 -11.61 -16.31
C GLU A 11 -6.84 -12.17 -14.94
N ASP A 12 -6.24 -13.35 -14.92
CA ASP A 12 -5.67 -14.02 -13.74
C ASP A 12 -4.15 -13.79 -13.56
N ILE A 13 -3.53 -12.89 -14.34
CA ILE A 13 -2.25 -12.31 -13.92
C ILE A 13 -2.56 -11.39 -12.76
N LYS A 14 -2.70 -11.99 -11.58
CA LYS A 14 -2.54 -11.29 -10.32
C LYS A 14 -1.16 -10.68 -10.40
N ILE A 15 -1.10 -9.38 -10.72
CA ILE A 15 0.13 -8.61 -10.69
C ILE A 15 0.58 -8.67 -9.23
N SER A 16 1.37 -9.69 -8.90
CA SER A 16 2.00 -9.76 -7.59
C SER A 16 2.92 -8.56 -7.56
N ASN A 17 2.72 -7.71 -6.56
CA ASN A 17 3.70 -6.70 -6.25
C ASN A 17 5.01 -7.45 -5.90
N ASP A 18 5.93 -7.62 -6.84
CA ASP A 18 7.21 -8.31 -6.63
C ASP A 18 8.24 -7.43 -5.90
N THR A 19 7.88 -6.18 -5.58
CA THR A 19 8.73 -5.27 -4.82
C THR A 19 8.81 -5.67 -3.34
N LYS A 20 9.75 -5.05 -2.63
CA LYS A 20 9.86 -5.13 -1.18
C LYS A 20 8.86 -4.25 -0.43
N ILE A 21 8.05 -3.44 -1.13
CA ILE A 21 7.07 -2.56 -0.49
C ILE A 21 5.79 -3.35 -0.21
N LYS A 22 5.79 -4.17 0.85
CA LYS A 22 4.65 -5.05 1.17
C LYS A 22 3.74 -4.46 2.24
N TYR A 23 4.31 -3.70 3.16
CA TYR A 23 3.59 -3.10 4.27
C TYR A 23 4.00 -1.64 4.43
N LEU A 24 3.02 -0.82 4.84
CA LEU A 24 3.22 0.57 5.23
C LEU A 24 3.01 0.71 6.73
N SER A 25 3.95 1.34 7.43
CA SER A 25 3.74 1.89 8.75
C SER A 25 3.17 3.29 8.64
N VAL A 26 2.15 3.57 9.45
CA VAL A 26 1.53 4.89 9.55
C VAL A 26 1.53 5.32 11.01
N ALA A 27 2.14 6.48 11.28
CA ALA A 27 2.28 7.06 12.61
C ALA A 27 2.85 6.06 13.64
N ASP A 28 3.87 5.30 13.23
CA ASP A 28 4.62 4.32 14.05
C ASP A 28 3.78 3.25 14.77
N THR A 29 2.52 3.07 14.41
CA THR A 29 1.57 2.25 15.19
C THR A 29 0.69 1.37 14.32
N LYS A 30 0.25 1.85 13.16
CA LYS A 30 -0.68 1.12 12.30
C LYS A 30 0.03 0.50 11.12
N ILE A 31 -0.23 -0.78 10.89
CA ILE A 31 0.30 -1.53 9.75
C ILE A 31 -0.78 -1.72 8.69
N TYR A 32 -0.47 -1.30 7.47
CA TYR A 32 -1.29 -1.52 6.29
C TYR A 32 -0.56 -2.45 5.32
N LYS A 33 -1.25 -3.48 4.83
CA LYS A 33 -0.74 -4.36 3.78
C LYS A 33 -1.02 -3.75 2.42
N VAL A 34 0.01 -3.57 1.61
CA VAL A 34 -0.11 -3.08 0.25
C VAL A 34 -0.84 -4.11 -0.61
N THR A 35 -1.92 -3.67 -1.24
CA THR A 35 -2.75 -4.48 -2.13
C THR A 35 -2.54 -4.14 -3.59
N ASN A 36 -2.13 -2.90 -3.89
CA ASN A 36 -1.81 -2.47 -5.25
C ASN A 36 -0.74 -1.37 -5.25
N ILE A 37 0.12 -1.38 -6.26
CA ILE A 37 1.06 -0.29 -6.57
C ILE A 37 0.98 -0.02 -8.08
N ASP A 38 0.78 1.23 -8.44
CA ASP A 38 0.86 1.70 -9.82
C ASP A 38 1.95 2.77 -9.91
N PHE A 39 3.12 2.40 -10.44
CA PHE A 39 4.25 3.31 -10.62
C PHE A 39 4.05 4.32 -11.74
N CYS A 40 3.20 4.03 -12.74
CA CYS A 40 2.93 4.97 -13.82
C CYS A 40 2.08 6.13 -13.34
N ASN A 41 1.09 5.84 -12.48
CA ASN A 41 0.20 6.84 -11.90
C ASN A 41 0.62 7.32 -10.50
N LEU A 42 1.76 6.83 -9.99
CA LEU A 42 2.26 7.11 -8.64
C LEU A 42 1.17 6.89 -7.58
N THR A 43 0.54 5.71 -7.58
CA THR A 43 -0.50 5.39 -6.59
C THR A 43 -0.18 4.13 -5.80
N ILE A 44 -0.53 4.14 -4.51
CA ILE A 44 -0.42 2.96 -3.64
C ILE A 44 -1.77 2.76 -2.95
N GLU A 45 -2.27 1.53 -2.95
CA GLU A 45 -3.41 1.13 -2.13
C GLU A 45 -2.96 0.12 -1.09
N ALA A 46 -3.36 0.37 0.16
CA ALA A 46 -3.05 -0.52 1.27
C ALA A 46 -4.25 -0.69 2.20
N LYS A 47 -4.39 -1.89 2.76
CA LYS A 47 -5.48 -2.25 3.68
C LYS A 47 -4.95 -2.48 5.09
N GLN A 48 -5.63 -1.92 6.08
CA GLN A 48 -5.27 -2.07 7.48
C GLN A 48 -5.25 -3.55 7.89
N THR A 49 -4.27 -3.89 8.71
CA THR A 49 -4.10 -5.22 9.29
C THR A 49 -4.20 -5.15 10.80
N ASP A 50 -4.35 -6.32 11.44
CA ASP A 50 -4.25 -6.48 12.89
C ASP A 50 -2.81 -6.80 13.34
N LEU A 51 -1.82 -6.63 12.45
CA LEU A 51 -0.40 -6.86 12.74
C LEU A 51 0.24 -5.67 13.44
N ASN A 52 1.24 -5.94 14.26
CA ASN A 52 2.14 -4.94 14.82
C ASN A 52 3.46 -4.88 14.04
N ILE A 53 4.27 -3.84 14.30
CA ILE A 53 5.58 -3.65 13.66
C ILE A 53 6.48 -4.90 13.81
N GLY A 54 6.49 -5.53 14.98
CA GLY A 54 7.30 -6.73 15.25
C GLY A 54 6.85 -8.00 14.51
N ASP A 55 5.64 -8.00 13.94
CA ASP A 55 5.09 -9.15 13.22
C ASP A 55 5.48 -9.14 11.72
N VAL A 56 6.10 -8.05 11.25
CA VAL A 56 6.45 -7.85 9.85
C VAL A 56 7.96 -7.80 9.66
N PRO A 57 8.53 -8.46 8.63
CA PRO A 57 9.93 -8.29 8.31
C PRO A 57 10.28 -6.82 8.02
N GLU A 58 11.27 -6.28 8.73
CA GLU A 58 11.72 -4.89 8.55
C GLU A 58 12.05 -4.56 7.08
N SER A 59 12.66 -5.51 6.36
CA SER A 59 12.98 -5.35 4.93
C SER A 59 11.77 -5.16 4.01
N GLU A 60 10.56 -5.37 4.52
CA GLU A 60 9.30 -5.30 3.78
C GLU A 60 8.32 -4.26 4.34
N LEU A 61 8.70 -3.60 5.44
CA LEU A 61 7.95 -2.56 6.12
C LEU A 61 8.56 -1.19 5.78
N TRP A 62 7.74 -0.30 5.22
CA TRP A 62 8.15 1.03 4.80
C TRP A 62 7.32 2.09 5.50
N ASP A 63 7.96 3.18 5.94
CA ASP A 63 7.20 4.31 6.46
C ASP A 63 6.43 5.01 5.34
N ILE A 64 5.20 5.42 5.63
CA ILE A 64 4.35 6.09 4.65
C ILE A 64 4.96 7.41 4.15
N SER A 65 5.78 8.09 4.97
CA SER A 65 6.45 9.34 4.59
C SER A 65 7.43 9.19 3.41
N TYR A 66 7.93 7.99 3.12
CA TYR A 66 8.78 7.74 1.93
C TYR A 66 8.03 7.90 0.60
N PHE A 67 6.70 8.03 0.63
CA PHE A 67 5.84 8.05 -0.53
C PHE A 67 5.13 9.41 -0.71
N GLU A 68 5.81 10.51 -0.37
CA GLU A 68 5.27 11.88 -0.49
C GLU A 68 4.80 12.23 -1.91
N ASP A 69 5.46 11.69 -2.94
CA ASP A 69 5.10 11.88 -4.35
C ASP A 69 3.93 10.97 -4.82
N PHE A 70 3.49 10.04 -3.97
CA PHE A 70 2.44 9.09 -4.33
C PHE A 70 1.09 9.50 -3.75
N ARG A 71 0.03 9.23 -4.52
CA ARG A 71 -1.32 9.21 -3.99
C ARG A 71 -1.56 7.90 -3.24
N VAL A 72 -1.55 7.98 -1.91
CA VAL A 72 -1.76 6.80 -1.04
C VAL A 72 -3.23 6.69 -0.60
N ARG A 73 -3.84 5.54 -0.86
CA ARG A 73 -5.20 5.19 -0.42
C ARG A 73 -5.13 4.11 0.66
N LEU A 74 -5.55 4.46 1.87
CA LEU A 74 -5.60 3.54 3.02
C LEU A 74 -7.02 3.07 3.28
N VAL A 75 -7.25 1.77 3.19
CA VAL A 75 -8.53 1.13 3.51
C VAL A 75 -8.47 0.63 4.95
N ASN A 76 -9.20 1.26 5.85
CA ASN A 76 -9.23 0.85 7.25
C ASN A 76 -9.97 -0.49 7.46
N GLY A 77 -9.89 -1.05 8.67
CA GLY A 77 -10.48 -2.36 9.00
C GLY A 77 -12.00 -2.45 8.76
N SER A 78 -12.71 -1.31 8.79
CA SER A 78 -14.15 -1.23 8.49
C SER A 78 -14.48 -1.18 6.99
N GLY A 79 -13.47 -1.20 6.12
CA GLY A 79 -13.62 -1.08 4.66
C GLY A 79 -13.77 0.36 4.16
N LYS A 80 -13.74 1.36 5.05
CA LYS A 80 -13.70 2.77 4.64
C LYS A 80 -12.30 3.11 4.15
N ALA A 81 -12.23 3.77 3.01
CA ALA A 81 -10.97 4.20 2.41
C ALA A 81 -10.79 5.71 2.60
N GLU A 82 -9.59 6.10 3.00
CA GLU A 82 -9.15 7.49 3.07
C GLU A 82 -7.99 7.68 2.10
N ILE A 83 -8.02 8.77 1.34
CA ILE A 83 -6.88 9.20 0.52
C ILE A 83 -6.14 10.21 1.36
N ILE A 84 -4.85 9.96 1.56
CA ILE A 84 -4.01 10.83 2.37
C ILE A 84 -3.48 11.96 1.48
N ASP A 85 -3.70 13.18 1.93
CA ASP A 85 -2.90 14.34 1.52
C ASP A 85 -1.61 14.33 2.36
N MET A 86 -0.47 14.08 1.71
CA MET A 86 0.81 13.91 2.40
C MET A 86 1.33 15.23 2.98
N GLU A 87 1.00 16.37 2.38
CA GLU A 87 1.38 17.69 2.90
C GLU A 87 0.67 17.94 4.23
N GLU A 88 -0.66 17.76 4.27
CA GLU A 88 -1.45 17.89 5.49
C GLU A 88 -1.05 16.83 6.55
N TRP A 89 -0.74 15.60 6.11
CA TRP A 89 -0.33 14.53 7.01
C TRP A 89 1.02 14.80 7.67
N LEU A 90 2.02 15.26 6.91
CA LEU A 90 3.33 15.62 7.45
C LEU A 90 3.22 16.78 8.44
N GLU A 91 2.39 17.79 8.18
CA GLU A 91 2.16 18.87 9.13
C GLU A 91 1.57 18.38 10.46
N ARG A 92 0.61 17.45 10.42
CA ARG A 92 -0.03 16.87 11.62
C ARG A 92 0.89 15.93 12.40
N ASN A 93 1.83 15.29 11.72
CA ASN A 93 2.70 14.25 12.29
C ASN A 93 4.17 14.70 12.43
N LYS A 94 4.47 15.99 12.18
CA LYS A 94 5.75 16.60 12.55
C LYS A 94 5.96 16.42 14.04
N LYS A 95 6.93 15.59 14.41
CA LYS A 95 7.40 15.48 15.79
C LYS A 95 8.20 16.75 16.12
N GLU A 96 7.82 17.43 17.21
CA GLU A 96 8.62 18.50 17.84
C GLU A 96 9.98 17.98 18.33
#